data_AF-A0A920NEX8-F1
#
_entry.id   AF-A0A920NEX8-F1
#
_cell.length_a   1.000
_cell.length_b   1.000
_cell.length_c   1.000
_cell.angle_alpha   90.00
_cell.angle_beta   90.00
_cell.angle_gamma   90.00
#
_symmetry.space_group_name_H-M   'P 1'
#
loop_
_entity.id
_entity.type
_entity.pdbx_description
1 polymer ?
#
loop_
_entity_poly.entity_id
_entity_poly.type
_entity_poly.pdbx_seq_one_letter_code
_entity_poly.pdbx_strand_id
1 'polypeptide(L)'
;MAGLVRESKLTDWQRAWIDQAPAISALLVLLVMVTGIFLFESVITKRRQLHRWLRIAVLSFVLVWLGWIAGAQLSIVNIFSYGQALFGKLEWTTLLFEPLIVILMAYTAVSLVLLGRGVFCGWLCPFGALQELLNQLARFARVPQYTPKFTLNEGLWAVKYLVVVGLIGVSVFWSMEWGLQGAEVEPFKTAITLKFARAWPYAIYAILLLLIGLFVERFFCRFLCPLGGTLAILGRFHIFESLKRRSQCGSPCHVCEVSCPVQAIEPRGRINMTECFQCLDCQVDYYDDKRCPPLIAERKRNERLMPAISQPQ
;
A
#
# COMPACT_ATOMS: atom_id res chain seq x y z
N MET A 1 -23.92 34.29 -39.85
CA MET A 1 -23.23 33.00 -39.59
C MET A 1 -23.59 32.56 -38.18
N ALA A 2 -24.75 31.92 -38.04
CA ALA A 2 -25.23 31.40 -36.76
C ALA A 2 -24.50 30.08 -36.47
N GLY A 3 -23.53 30.13 -35.56
CA GLY A 3 -22.84 28.94 -35.09
C GLY A 3 -23.82 28.03 -34.36
N LEU A 4 -24.09 26.87 -34.94
CA LEU A 4 -24.79 25.77 -34.28
C LEU A 4 -23.92 25.29 -33.12
N VAL A 5 -24.08 25.89 -31.94
CA VAL A 5 -23.61 25.30 -30.68
C VAL A 5 -24.47 24.06 -30.47
N ARG A 6 -23.94 22.92 -30.86
CA ARG A 6 -24.55 21.62 -30.65
C ARG A 6 -24.49 21.36 -29.13
N GLU A 7 -25.52 21.75 -28.39
CA GLU A 7 -25.67 21.41 -26.97
C GLU A 7 -25.55 19.88 -26.83
N SER A 8 -24.43 19.42 -26.29
CA SER A 8 -24.27 18.00 -26.01
C SER A 8 -25.19 17.68 -24.82
N LYS A 9 -26.10 16.71 -24.99
CA LYS A 9 -27.02 16.21 -23.94
C LYS A 9 -26.31 15.55 -22.74
N LEU A 10 -24.99 15.64 -22.68
CA LEU A 10 -24.15 15.05 -21.64
C LEU A 10 -23.97 16.06 -20.52
N THR A 11 -24.26 15.66 -19.27
CA THR A 11 -23.94 16.46 -18.09
C THR A 11 -22.43 16.65 -17.97
N ASP A 12 -21.98 17.74 -17.36
CA ASP A 12 -20.55 18.12 -17.34
C ASP A 12 -19.65 17.04 -16.72
N TRP A 13 -20.14 16.28 -15.73
CA TRP A 13 -19.42 15.15 -15.17
C TRP A 13 -19.28 13.98 -16.16
N GLN A 14 -20.28 13.72 -17.03
CA GLN A 14 -20.19 12.64 -18.03
C GLN A 14 -19.11 12.94 -19.08
N ARG A 15 -18.90 14.21 -19.41
CA ARG A 15 -17.81 14.62 -20.30
C ARG A 15 -16.45 14.30 -19.70
N ALA A 16 -16.25 14.57 -18.40
CA ALA A 16 -15.02 14.23 -17.70
C ALA A 16 -14.67 12.73 -17.76
N TRP A 17 -15.67 11.85 -17.74
CA TRP A 17 -15.47 10.40 -17.90
C TRP A 17 -15.10 10.00 -19.33
N ILE A 18 -15.71 10.62 -20.33
CA ILE A 18 -15.41 10.35 -21.74
C ILE A 18 -14.00 10.86 -22.08
N ASP A 19 -13.66 12.07 -21.65
CA ASP A 19 -12.36 12.68 -21.92
C ASP A 19 -11.21 11.89 -21.26
N GLN A 20 -11.47 11.27 -20.10
CA GLN A 20 -10.51 10.44 -19.38
C GLN A 20 -10.60 8.94 -19.71
N ALA A 21 -11.37 8.53 -20.73
CA ALA A 21 -11.49 7.13 -21.14
C ALA A 21 -10.15 6.37 -21.31
N PRO A 22 -9.08 6.93 -21.93
CA PRO A 22 -7.80 6.22 -22.02
C PRO A 22 -7.14 6.03 -20.64
N ALA A 23 -7.26 7.02 -19.74
CA ALA A 23 -6.72 6.91 -18.40
C ALA A 23 -7.50 5.87 -17.56
N ILE A 24 -8.83 5.85 -17.70
CA ILE A 24 -9.70 4.85 -17.06
C ILE A 24 -9.33 3.44 -17.54
N SER A 25 -9.13 3.25 -18.84
CA SER A 25 -8.75 1.96 -19.41
C SER A 25 -7.41 1.46 -18.85
N ALA A 26 -6.40 2.34 -18.79
CA ALA A 26 -5.11 2.01 -18.19
C ALA A 26 -5.22 1.69 -16.68
N LEU A 27 -6.07 2.40 -15.95
CA LEU A 27 -6.35 2.10 -14.54
C LEU A 27 -7.01 0.72 -14.38
N LEU A 28 -8.02 0.39 -15.20
CA LEU A 28 -8.67 -0.91 -15.14
C LEU A 28 -7.70 -2.07 -15.44
N VAL A 29 -6.81 -1.90 -16.41
CA VAL A 29 -5.75 -2.87 -16.70
C VAL A 29 -4.83 -3.05 -15.49
N LEU A 30 -4.42 -1.96 -14.83
CA LEU A 30 -3.62 -2.01 -13.60
C LEU A 30 -4.36 -2.76 -12.48
N LEU A 31 -5.65 -2.48 -12.27
CA LEU A 31 -6.46 -3.13 -11.23
C LEU A 31 -6.66 -4.63 -11.51
N VAL A 32 -6.88 -5.02 -12.76
CA VAL A 32 -6.95 -6.42 -13.18
C VAL A 32 -5.61 -7.11 -12.97
N MET A 33 -4.50 -6.45 -13.32
CA MET A 33 -3.15 -6.97 -13.10
C MET A 33 -2.89 -7.21 -11.61
N VAL A 34 -3.13 -6.22 -10.74
CA VAL A 34 -2.95 -6.35 -9.28
C VAL A 34 -3.83 -7.46 -8.73
N THR A 35 -5.09 -7.54 -9.15
CA THR A 35 -5.99 -8.62 -8.74
C THR A 35 -5.45 -9.99 -9.16
N GLY A 36 -4.93 -10.11 -10.39
CA GLY A 36 -4.26 -11.32 -10.87
C GLY A 36 -3.03 -11.70 -10.03
N ILE A 37 -2.24 -10.73 -9.56
CA ILE A 37 -1.09 -10.99 -8.67
C ILE A 37 -1.53 -11.68 -7.38
N PHE A 38 -2.63 -11.24 -6.77
CA PHE A 38 -3.16 -11.85 -5.56
C PHE A 38 -3.79 -13.22 -5.82
N LEU A 39 -4.50 -13.40 -6.95
CA LEU A 39 -5.06 -14.70 -7.32
C LEU A 39 -3.98 -15.76 -7.57
N PHE A 40 -2.84 -15.36 -8.17
CA PHE A 40 -1.72 -16.24 -8.48
C PHE A 40 -0.53 -16.08 -7.51
N GLU A 41 -0.76 -15.57 -6.30
CA GLU A 41 0.32 -15.23 -5.36
C GLU A 41 1.24 -16.42 -5.06
N SER A 42 0.67 -17.64 -4.96
CA SER A 42 1.41 -18.85 -4.63
C SER A 42 2.34 -19.34 -5.75
N VAL A 43 2.06 -18.97 -7.00
CA VAL A 43 2.90 -19.30 -8.16
C VAL A 43 3.99 -18.24 -8.31
N ILE A 44 3.63 -16.97 -8.13
CA ILE A 44 4.56 -15.83 -8.25
C ILE A 44 5.62 -15.89 -7.15
N THR A 45 5.22 -16.14 -5.91
CA THR A 45 6.11 -16.13 -4.74
C THR A 45 7.12 -17.27 -4.71
N LYS A 46 6.84 -18.41 -5.39
CA LYS A 46 7.82 -19.47 -5.61
C LYS A 46 9.02 -19.02 -6.44
N ARG A 47 8.84 -18.03 -7.32
CA ARG A 47 9.90 -17.49 -8.19
C ARG A 47 10.34 -16.12 -7.67
N ARG A 48 11.30 -16.11 -6.75
CA ARG A 48 11.80 -14.89 -6.09
C ARG A 48 12.14 -13.74 -7.04
N GLN A 49 12.83 -14.02 -8.14
CA GLN A 49 13.19 -12.97 -9.10
C GLN A 49 11.95 -12.43 -9.82
N LEU A 50 11.01 -13.30 -10.22
CA LEU A 50 9.75 -12.87 -10.85
C LEU A 50 8.97 -11.94 -9.93
N HIS A 51 8.79 -12.31 -8.66
CA HIS A 51 8.13 -11.45 -7.68
C HIS A 51 8.81 -10.09 -7.56
N ARG A 52 10.15 -10.07 -7.41
CA ARG A 52 10.92 -8.82 -7.27
C ARG A 52 10.72 -7.90 -8.49
N TRP A 53 10.90 -8.41 -9.70
CA TRP A 53 10.75 -7.63 -10.93
C TRP A 53 9.32 -7.14 -11.11
N LEU A 54 8.33 -8.00 -10.88
CA LEU A 54 6.91 -7.67 -10.98
C LEU A 54 6.53 -6.57 -10.00
N ARG A 55 6.98 -6.69 -8.73
CA ARG A 55 6.75 -5.70 -7.69
C ARG A 55 7.34 -4.35 -8.07
N ILE A 56 8.60 -4.30 -8.50
CA ILE A 56 9.25 -3.05 -8.93
C ILE A 56 8.50 -2.45 -10.12
N ALA A 57 8.15 -3.25 -11.13
CA ALA A 57 7.44 -2.77 -12.31
C ALA A 57 6.07 -2.14 -11.96
N VAL A 58 5.28 -2.81 -11.12
CA VAL A 58 3.97 -2.29 -10.69
C VAL A 58 4.13 -1.02 -9.85
N LEU A 59 5.06 -1.00 -8.88
CA LEU A 59 5.29 0.18 -8.06
C LEU A 59 5.80 1.36 -8.88
N SER A 60 6.69 1.13 -9.84
CA SER A 60 7.17 2.19 -10.75
C SER A 60 6.05 2.72 -11.63
N PHE A 61 5.19 1.85 -12.17
CA PHE A 61 4.03 2.27 -12.96
C PHE A 61 3.03 3.07 -12.12
N VAL A 62 2.72 2.61 -10.92
CA VAL A 62 1.83 3.30 -9.97
C VAL A 62 2.40 4.66 -9.58
N LEU A 63 3.70 4.76 -9.28
CA LEU A 63 4.31 6.04 -8.93
C LEU A 63 4.30 7.03 -10.10
N VAL A 64 4.81 6.61 -11.25
CA VAL A 64 5.00 7.50 -12.40
C VAL A 64 3.68 7.83 -13.08
N TRP A 65 2.93 6.80 -13.47
CA TRP A 65 1.70 6.99 -14.23
C TRP A 65 0.53 7.37 -13.33
N LEU A 66 0.19 6.55 -12.33
CA LEU A 66 -0.98 6.83 -11.50
C LEU A 66 -0.77 8.08 -10.61
N GLY A 67 0.43 8.22 -10.04
CA GLY A 67 0.81 9.34 -9.20
C GLY A 67 1.09 10.63 -9.97
N TRP A 68 2.21 10.69 -10.70
CA TRP A 68 2.70 11.95 -11.28
C TRP A 68 2.04 12.38 -12.60
N ILE A 69 1.56 11.44 -13.41
CA ILE A 69 0.90 11.76 -14.69
C ILE A 69 -0.61 11.96 -14.48
N ALA A 70 -1.27 10.97 -13.88
CA ALA A 70 -2.72 10.98 -13.70
C ALA A 70 -3.18 11.74 -12.44
N GLY A 71 -2.30 11.98 -11.47
CA GLY A 71 -2.64 12.73 -10.24
C GLY A 71 -3.60 11.98 -9.30
N ALA A 72 -3.82 10.68 -9.52
CA ALA A 72 -4.82 9.91 -8.80
C ALA A 72 -4.21 9.34 -7.50
N GLN A 73 -4.46 10.02 -6.39
CA GLN A 73 -3.96 9.64 -5.07
C GLN A 73 -5.11 9.70 -4.06
N LEU A 74 -5.43 8.57 -3.42
CA LEU A 74 -6.36 8.58 -2.29
C LEU A 74 -5.71 9.26 -1.08
N SER A 75 -6.52 10.04 -0.37
CA SER A 75 -6.17 10.79 0.84
C SER A 75 -7.26 10.64 1.89
N ILE A 76 -6.98 11.06 3.12
CA ILE A 76 -8.01 11.09 4.18
C ILE A 76 -9.18 12.02 3.83
N VAL A 77 -8.91 13.07 3.05
CA VAL A 77 -9.94 14.02 2.56
C VAL A 77 -10.96 13.28 1.71
N ASN A 78 -10.52 12.37 0.83
CA ASN A 78 -11.44 11.59 0.03
C ASN A 78 -12.38 10.75 0.92
N ILE A 79 -11.85 10.07 1.93
CA ILE A 79 -12.69 9.30 2.88
C ILE A 79 -13.74 10.20 3.54
N PHE A 80 -13.34 11.41 3.98
CA PHE A 80 -14.28 12.35 4.56
C PHE A 80 -15.32 12.84 3.54
N SER A 81 -14.95 13.12 2.29
CA SER A 81 -15.88 13.57 1.25
C SER A 81 -16.89 12.49 0.87
N TYR A 82 -16.45 11.23 0.68
CA TYR A 82 -17.35 10.10 0.43
C TYR A 82 -18.24 9.80 1.64
N GLY A 83 -17.71 9.89 2.85
CA GLY A 83 -18.49 9.76 4.09
C GLY A 83 -19.60 10.81 4.17
N GLN A 84 -19.30 12.07 3.85
CA GLN A 84 -20.28 13.15 3.84
C GLN A 84 -21.37 12.97 2.77
N ALA A 85 -21.01 12.45 1.59
CA ALA A 85 -21.98 12.13 0.55
C ALA A 85 -22.95 11.03 0.98
N LEU A 86 -22.48 10.02 1.74
CA LEU A 86 -23.35 9.00 2.35
C LEU A 86 -24.32 9.58 3.39
N PHE A 87 -23.90 10.61 4.13
CA PHE A 87 -24.76 11.32 5.09
C PHE A 87 -25.60 12.44 4.46
N GLY A 88 -25.64 12.55 3.13
CA GLY A 88 -26.45 13.54 2.40
C GLY A 88 -25.97 14.99 2.51
N LYS A 89 -24.74 15.22 3.00
CA LYS A 89 -24.16 16.57 3.15
C LYS A 89 -23.44 17.07 1.90
N LEU A 90 -23.13 16.18 0.96
CA LEU A 90 -22.43 16.48 -0.29
C LEU A 90 -23.13 15.77 -1.44
N GLU A 91 -23.33 16.48 -2.56
CA GLU A 91 -23.87 15.85 -3.76
C GLU A 91 -22.86 14.87 -4.38
N TRP A 92 -23.34 13.68 -4.74
CA TRP A 92 -22.53 12.65 -5.42
C TRP A 92 -21.97 13.13 -6.77
N THR A 93 -22.63 14.09 -7.40
CA THR A 93 -22.22 14.74 -8.66
C THR A 93 -20.84 15.37 -8.56
N THR A 94 -20.50 15.99 -7.43
CA THR A 94 -19.19 16.61 -7.19
C THR A 94 -18.06 15.59 -7.14
N LEU A 95 -18.33 14.40 -6.59
CA LEU A 95 -17.34 13.32 -6.51
C LEU A 95 -17.09 12.66 -7.87
N LEU A 96 -18.10 12.66 -8.75
CA LEU A 96 -18.03 12.04 -10.07
C LEU A 96 -17.12 12.77 -11.06
N PHE A 97 -16.66 13.99 -10.77
CA PHE A 97 -15.72 14.73 -11.62
C PHE A 97 -14.31 14.13 -11.64
N GLU A 98 -13.96 13.29 -10.67
CA GLU A 98 -12.65 12.63 -10.57
C GLU A 98 -12.79 11.11 -10.82
N PRO A 99 -12.97 10.66 -12.08
CA PRO A 99 -13.34 9.28 -12.39
C PRO A 99 -12.31 8.25 -11.89
N LEU A 100 -11.02 8.58 -11.97
CA LEU A 100 -9.95 7.69 -11.48
C LEU A 100 -10.03 7.47 -9.97
N ILE A 101 -10.32 8.52 -9.19
CA ILE A 101 -10.44 8.44 -7.73
C ILE A 101 -11.69 7.67 -7.34
N VAL A 102 -12.81 7.85 -8.07
CA VAL A 102 -14.03 7.06 -7.88
C VAL A 102 -13.76 5.57 -8.07
N ILE A 103 -13.11 5.19 -9.19
CA ILE A 103 -12.80 3.78 -9.49
C ILE A 103 -11.82 3.21 -8.47
N LEU A 104 -10.76 3.93 -8.14
CA LEU A 104 -9.79 3.51 -7.12
C LEU A 104 -10.43 3.34 -5.74
N MET A 105 -11.32 4.25 -5.35
CA MET A 105 -12.02 4.18 -4.08
C MET A 105 -12.97 2.99 -4.04
N ALA A 106 -13.77 2.77 -5.09
CA ALA A 106 -14.64 1.60 -5.19
C ALA A 106 -13.84 0.29 -5.11
N TYR A 107 -12.75 0.18 -5.87
CA TYR A 107 -11.85 -0.97 -5.81
C TYR A 107 -11.23 -1.14 -4.42
N THR A 108 -10.79 -0.04 -3.80
CA THR A 108 -10.19 -0.05 -2.46
C THR A 108 -11.21 -0.53 -1.44
N ALA A 109 -12.46 -0.06 -1.45
CA ALA A 109 -13.52 -0.55 -0.56
C ALA A 109 -13.75 -2.05 -0.70
N VAL A 110 -13.87 -2.55 -1.94
CA VAL A 110 -14.10 -3.99 -2.19
C VAL A 110 -12.88 -4.80 -1.71
N SER A 111 -11.68 -4.42 -2.10
CA SER A 111 -10.45 -5.12 -1.71
C SER A 111 -10.22 -5.08 -0.20
N LEU A 112 -10.62 -4.00 0.48
CA LEU A 112 -10.51 -3.82 1.93
C LEU A 112 -11.36 -4.84 2.68
N VAL A 113 -12.59 -5.08 2.23
CA VAL A 113 -13.49 -6.08 2.83
C VAL A 113 -13.01 -7.50 2.53
N LEU A 114 -12.45 -7.74 1.34
CA LEU A 114 -12.02 -9.09 0.95
C LEU A 114 -10.69 -9.48 1.60
N LEU A 115 -9.67 -8.62 1.50
CA LEU A 115 -8.27 -8.94 1.77
C LEU A 115 -7.60 -8.00 2.79
N GLY A 116 -8.31 -6.97 3.25
CA GLY A 116 -7.78 -5.93 4.11
C GLY A 116 -7.08 -4.81 3.33
N ARG A 117 -6.36 -3.94 4.04
CA ARG A 117 -5.79 -2.71 3.46
C ARG A 117 -4.58 -2.94 2.53
N GLY A 118 -4.02 -4.14 2.50
CA GLY A 118 -2.72 -4.41 1.89
C GLY A 118 -2.70 -4.25 0.38
N VAL A 119 -3.81 -4.56 -0.30
CA VAL A 119 -3.93 -4.36 -1.75
C VAL A 119 -3.69 -2.89 -2.12
N PHE A 120 -4.38 -1.96 -1.47
CA PHE A 120 -4.20 -0.53 -1.76
C PHE A 120 -2.86 0.01 -1.24
N CYS A 121 -2.59 -0.11 0.07
CA CYS A 121 -1.40 0.49 0.69
C CYS A 121 -0.08 -0.12 0.17
N GLY A 122 -0.12 -1.36 -0.31
CA GLY A 122 1.05 -2.07 -0.80
C GLY A 122 1.30 -2.00 -2.29
N TRP A 123 0.25 -1.95 -3.12
CA TRP A 123 0.39 -2.07 -4.57
C TRP A 123 -0.15 -0.87 -5.35
N LEU A 124 -1.17 -0.17 -4.84
CA LEU A 124 -1.84 0.90 -5.58
C LEU A 124 -1.54 2.31 -5.08
N CYS A 125 -1.00 2.48 -3.88
CA CYS A 125 -0.70 3.78 -3.31
C CYS A 125 0.60 4.37 -3.89
N PRO A 126 0.55 5.48 -4.67
CA PRO A 126 1.75 6.13 -5.22
C PRO A 126 2.76 6.56 -4.16
N PHE A 127 2.31 7.15 -3.05
CA PHE A 127 3.23 7.55 -1.98
C PHE A 127 3.88 6.36 -1.23
N GLY A 128 3.17 5.24 -1.14
CA GLY A 128 3.74 3.99 -0.62
C GLY A 128 4.80 3.42 -1.57
N ALA A 129 4.51 3.45 -2.88
CA ALA A 129 5.45 3.04 -3.92
C ALA A 129 6.72 3.91 -3.91
N LEU A 130 6.57 5.24 -3.76
CA LEU A 130 7.69 6.17 -3.63
C LEU A 130 8.63 5.80 -2.49
N GLN A 131 8.10 5.60 -1.28
CA GLN A 131 8.91 5.24 -0.11
C GLN A 131 9.63 3.90 -0.28
N GLU A 132 8.95 2.91 -0.87
CA GLU A 132 9.52 1.59 -1.05
C GLU A 132 10.61 1.56 -2.13
N LEU A 133 10.38 2.21 -3.27
CA LEU A 133 11.38 2.34 -4.33
C LEU A 133 12.59 3.17 -3.86
N LEU A 134 12.37 4.25 -3.13
CA LEU A 134 13.46 5.04 -2.52
C LEU A 134 14.26 4.21 -1.51
N ASN A 135 13.60 3.41 -0.67
CA ASN A 135 14.32 2.55 0.26
C ASN A 135 15.09 1.42 -0.46
N GLN A 136 14.54 0.84 -1.53
CA GLN A 136 15.29 -0.11 -2.37
C GLN A 136 16.52 0.53 -3.00
N LEU A 137 16.41 1.76 -3.49
CA LEU A 137 17.54 2.55 -3.99
C LEU A 137 18.55 2.85 -2.87
N ALA A 138 18.09 3.17 -1.67
CA ALA A 138 18.94 3.39 -0.50
C ALA A 138 19.73 2.12 -0.12
N ARG A 139 19.07 0.95 -0.11
CA ARG A 139 19.72 -0.35 0.11
C ARG A 139 20.75 -0.66 -0.97
N PHE A 140 20.44 -0.35 -2.23
CA PHE A 140 21.39 -0.47 -3.34
C PHE A 140 22.61 0.45 -3.15
N ALA A 141 22.39 1.68 -2.69
CA ALA A 141 23.43 2.64 -2.32
C ALA A 141 24.11 2.32 -0.96
N ARG A 142 23.80 1.18 -0.33
CA ARG A 142 24.35 0.71 0.96
C ARG A 142 24.09 1.65 2.14
N VAL A 143 23.00 2.42 2.10
CA VAL A 143 22.54 3.22 3.24
C VAL A 143 22.16 2.29 4.40
N PRO A 144 22.61 2.55 5.64
CA PRO A 144 22.27 1.75 6.81
C PRO A 144 20.76 1.64 6.99
N GLN A 145 20.26 0.41 7.18
CA GLN A 145 18.84 0.16 7.44
C GLN A 145 18.64 -0.04 8.94
N TYR A 146 17.75 0.75 9.53
CA TYR A 146 17.42 0.68 10.95
C TYR A 146 16.07 -0.02 11.14
N THR A 147 16.09 -1.16 11.81
CA THR A 147 14.88 -1.87 12.23
C THR A 147 14.66 -1.65 13.73
N PRO A 148 13.63 -0.87 14.14
CA PRO A 148 13.35 -0.67 15.57
C PRO A 148 13.03 -1.99 16.27
N LYS A 149 13.16 -2.02 17.60
CA LYS A 149 12.70 -3.16 18.42
C LYS A 149 11.18 -3.33 18.24
N PHE A 150 10.70 -4.57 18.22
CA PHE A 150 9.29 -4.88 17.96
C PHE A 150 8.34 -4.12 18.89
N THR A 151 8.63 -4.06 20.19
CA THR A 151 7.79 -3.36 21.18
C THR A 151 7.71 -1.85 20.96
N LEU A 152 8.83 -1.20 20.62
CA LEU A 152 8.85 0.22 20.27
C LEU A 152 8.06 0.46 19.00
N ASN A 153 8.25 -0.40 18.00
CA ASN A 153 7.53 -0.31 16.75
C ASN A 153 6.01 -0.46 16.94
N GLU A 154 5.58 -1.42 17.74
CA GLU A 154 4.18 -1.64 18.07
C GLU A 154 3.57 -0.40 18.75
N GLY A 155 4.28 0.21 19.69
CA GLY A 155 3.88 1.48 20.29
C GLY A 155 3.79 2.63 19.27
N LEU A 156 4.75 2.71 18.34
CA LEU A 156 4.75 3.75 17.31
C LEU A 156 3.64 3.57 16.26
N TRP A 157 3.13 2.36 16.03
CA TRP A 157 1.93 2.17 15.20
C TRP A 157 0.72 2.87 15.79
N ALA A 158 0.62 3.02 17.12
CA ALA A 158 -0.46 3.74 17.79
C ALA A 158 -0.55 5.20 17.31
N VAL A 159 0.58 5.82 16.96
CA VAL A 159 0.66 7.23 16.55
C VAL A 159 -0.24 7.52 15.36
N LYS A 160 -0.26 6.69 14.32
CA LYS A 160 -1.12 6.94 13.15
C LYS A 160 -2.61 6.90 13.52
N TYR A 161 -3.00 6.07 14.48
CA TYR A 161 -4.38 6.00 14.97
C TYR A 161 -4.73 7.23 15.82
N LEU A 162 -3.78 7.71 16.64
CA LEU A 162 -3.93 8.97 17.36
C LEU A 162 -4.07 10.15 16.39
N VAL A 163 -3.32 10.18 15.28
CA VAL A 163 -3.49 11.20 14.24
C VAL A 163 -4.89 11.13 13.63
N VAL A 164 -5.41 9.95 13.30
CA VAL A 164 -6.79 9.80 12.78
C VAL A 164 -7.82 10.31 13.77
N VAL A 165 -7.74 9.88 15.04
CA VAL A 165 -8.65 10.32 16.10
C VAL A 165 -8.54 11.83 16.32
N GLY A 166 -7.32 12.38 16.28
CA GLY A 166 -7.08 13.82 16.36
C GLY A 166 -7.70 14.58 15.20
N LEU A 167 -7.55 14.11 13.97
CA LEU A 167 -8.16 14.74 12.78
C LEU A 167 -9.69 14.72 12.84
N ILE A 168 -10.27 13.58 13.22
CA ILE A 168 -11.73 13.47 13.41
C ILE A 168 -12.19 14.39 14.54
N GLY A 169 -11.47 14.41 15.67
CA GLY A 169 -11.77 15.28 16.80
C GLY A 169 -11.72 16.75 16.42
N VAL A 170 -10.66 17.20 15.75
CA VAL A 170 -10.54 18.59 15.27
C VAL A 170 -11.69 18.96 14.33
N SER A 171 -12.01 18.07 13.39
CA SER A 171 -13.08 18.29 12.41
C SER A 171 -14.46 18.38 13.05
N VAL A 172 -14.73 17.62 14.12
CA VAL A 172 -16.03 17.57 14.80
C VAL A 172 -16.18 18.65 15.86
N PHE A 173 -15.14 18.92 16.66
CA PHE A 173 -15.23 19.81 17.82
C PHE A 173 -14.89 21.28 17.53
N TRP A 174 -14.05 21.59 16.53
CA TRP A 174 -13.67 22.97 16.21
C TRP A 174 -14.31 23.45 14.93
N SER A 175 -13.82 23.00 13.77
CA SER A 175 -14.45 23.28 12.48
C SER A 175 -13.91 22.33 11.41
N MET A 176 -14.69 22.18 10.34
CA MET A 176 -14.28 21.39 9.18
C MET A 176 -13.03 21.98 8.50
N GLU A 177 -12.86 23.30 8.49
CA GLU A 177 -11.69 23.96 7.89
C GLU A 177 -10.39 23.56 8.60
N TRP A 178 -10.39 23.52 9.94
CA TRP A 178 -9.26 23.03 10.73
C TRP A 178 -8.99 21.54 10.46
N GLY A 179 -10.04 20.75 10.20
CA GLY A 179 -9.91 19.37 9.77
C GLY A 179 -9.20 19.21 8.42
N LEU A 180 -9.58 20.02 7.43
CA LEU A 180 -8.92 20.03 6.10
C LEU A 180 -7.48 20.53 6.16
N GLN A 181 -7.20 21.55 6.98
CA GLN A 181 -5.83 22.00 7.21
C GLN A 181 -5.00 20.93 7.93
N GLY A 182 -5.59 20.23 8.91
CA GLY A 182 -4.96 19.10 9.59
C GLY A 182 -4.65 17.95 8.64
N ALA A 183 -5.48 17.71 7.62
CA ALA A 183 -5.23 16.69 6.60
C ALA A 183 -3.96 16.96 5.76
N GLU A 184 -3.39 18.17 5.82
CA GLU A 184 -2.09 18.48 5.21
C GLU A 184 -0.90 17.77 5.89
N VAL A 185 -1.13 17.09 7.02
CA VAL A 185 -0.20 16.10 7.56
C VAL A 185 0.15 15.02 6.51
N GLU A 186 -0.72 14.77 5.54
CA GLU A 186 -0.43 13.92 4.40
C GLU A 186 0.43 14.66 3.36
N PRO A 187 1.70 14.25 3.15
CA PRO A 187 2.56 14.87 2.15
C PRO A 187 2.15 14.51 0.71
N PHE A 188 0.98 13.89 0.51
CA PHE A 188 0.50 13.38 -0.78
C PHE A 188 0.35 14.47 -1.82
N LYS A 189 -0.32 15.58 -1.46
CA LYS A 189 -0.48 16.74 -2.35
C LYS A 189 0.88 17.32 -2.74
N THR A 190 1.83 17.37 -1.80
CA THR A 190 3.16 17.93 -2.04
C THR A 190 4.04 17.00 -2.89
N ALA A 191 4.16 15.72 -2.51
CA ALA A 191 5.11 14.78 -3.13
C ALA A 191 4.58 14.15 -4.43
N ILE A 192 3.27 13.95 -4.56
CA ILE A 192 2.65 13.28 -5.71
C ILE A 192 1.99 14.31 -6.62
N THR A 193 0.94 15.00 -6.16
CA THR A 193 0.13 15.88 -7.03
C THR A 193 0.91 17.10 -7.53
N LEU A 194 1.64 17.78 -6.64
CA LEU A 194 2.37 19.02 -6.96
C LEU A 194 3.86 18.80 -7.25
N LYS A 195 4.37 17.56 -7.16
CA LYS A 195 5.77 17.22 -7.51
C LYS A 195 6.81 18.14 -6.83
N PHE A 196 6.60 18.44 -5.55
CA PHE A 196 7.38 19.36 -4.72
C PHE A 196 7.32 20.85 -5.13
N ALA A 197 6.50 21.23 -6.11
CA ALA A 197 6.20 22.62 -6.44
C ALA A 197 5.14 23.21 -5.50
N ARG A 198 5.44 23.24 -4.20
CA ARG A 198 4.59 23.83 -3.15
C ARG A 198 5.43 24.77 -2.27
N ALA A 199 4.78 25.60 -1.46
CA ALA A 199 5.45 26.44 -0.46
C ALA A 199 6.48 25.64 0.36
N TRP A 200 7.64 26.27 0.58
CA TRP A 200 8.84 25.66 1.14
C TRP A 200 8.62 24.82 2.42
N PRO A 201 7.81 25.26 3.40
CA PRO A 201 7.57 24.47 4.61
C PRO A 201 7.02 23.07 4.33
N TYR A 202 6.06 22.94 3.41
CA TYR A 202 5.47 21.65 3.05
C TYR A 202 6.44 20.77 2.27
N ALA A 203 7.25 21.37 1.39
CA ALA A 203 8.26 20.65 0.63
C ALA A 203 9.36 20.09 1.56
N ILE A 204 9.86 20.92 2.49
CA ILE A 204 10.84 20.49 3.50
C ILE A 204 10.28 19.37 4.36
N TYR A 205 9.04 19.49 4.83
CA TYR A 205 8.37 18.45 5.61
C TYR A 205 8.30 17.12 4.85
N ALA A 206 7.86 17.14 3.59
CA ALA A 206 7.79 15.95 2.76
C ALA A 206 9.17 15.33 2.50
N ILE A 207 10.18 16.15 2.21
CA ILE A 207 11.57 15.69 2.00
C ILE A 207 12.12 15.06 3.27
N LEU A 208 11.92 15.67 4.44
CA LEU A 208 12.39 15.15 5.72
C LEU A 208 11.81 13.76 5.99
N LEU A 209 10.50 13.57 5.77
CA LEU A 209 9.85 12.27 5.91
C LEU A 209 10.44 11.21 4.96
N LEU A 210 10.71 11.58 3.71
CA LEU A 210 11.33 10.67 2.74
C LEU A 210 12.78 10.35 3.10
N LEU A 211 13.55 11.31 3.62
CA LEU A 211 14.91 11.10 4.10
C LEU A 211 14.95 10.12 5.27
N ILE A 212 14.06 10.26 6.25
CA ILE A 212 13.92 9.28 7.34
C ILE A 212 13.53 7.90 6.76
N GLY A 213 12.68 7.90 5.73
CA GLY A 213 12.28 6.70 4.98
C GLY A 213 13.42 5.93 4.31
N LEU A 214 14.57 6.57 4.05
CA LEU A 214 15.77 5.91 3.52
C LEU A 214 16.42 4.98 4.54
N PHE A 215 16.31 5.32 5.84
CA PHE A 215 16.85 4.53 6.95
C PHE A 215 15.82 3.56 7.51
N VAL A 216 14.55 3.98 7.57
CA VAL A 216 13.43 3.18 8.08
C VAL A 216 12.40 2.99 6.98
N GLU A 217 12.32 1.78 6.43
CA GLU A 217 11.44 1.48 5.31
C GLU A 217 9.97 1.87 5.63
N ARG A 218 9.37 2.65 4.72
CA ARG A 218 7.98 3.13 4.81
C ARG A 218 7.62 3.90 6.11
N PHE A 219 8.57 4.66 6.68
CA PHE A 219 8.38 5.41 7.94
C PHE A 219 7.03 6.15 8.05
N PHE A 220 6.67 6.96 7.06
CA PHE A 220 5.43 7.74 7.12
C PHE A 220 4.18 6.83 7.07
N CYS A 221 4.15 5.88 6.14
CA CYS A 221 3.04 4.94 6.01
C CYS A 221 2.85 4.04 7.24
N ARG A 222 3.94 3.80 7.97
CA ARG A 222 3.99 2.95 9.16
C ARG A 222 3.52 3.68 10.41
N PHE A 223 3.85 4.97 10.57
CA PHE A 223 3.69 5.66 11.85
C PHE A 223 2.82 6.93 11.82
N LEU A 224 2.68 7.62 10.69
CA LEU A 224 1.98 8.92 10.65
C LEU A 224 0.76 8.94 9.73
N CYS A 225 0.69 8.04 8.75
CA CYS A 225 -0.31 8.11 7.67
C CYS A 225 -1.76 7.91 8.17
N PRO A 226 -2.61 8.96 8.15
CA PRO A 226 -3.99 8.87 8.64
C PRO A 226 -4.90 8.08 7.69
N LEU A 227 -4.71 8.19 6.36
CA LEU A 227 -5.38 7.29 5.41
C LEU A 227 -5.06 5.82 5.73
N GLY A 228 -3.80 5.51 5.96
CA GLY A 228 -3.33 4.16 6.27
C GLY A 228 -3.86 3.64 7.60
N GLY A 229 -4.03 4.51 8.60
CA GLY A 229 -4.67 4.19 9.89
C GLY A 229 -6.17 3.94 9.73
N THR A 230 -6.86 4.76 8.94
CA THR A 230 -8.31 4.61 8.68
C THR A 230 -8.59 3.30 7.95
N LEU A 231 -7.83 3.02 6.88
CA LEU A 231 -7.93 1.74 6.17
C LEU A 231 -7.53 0.56 7.06
N ALA A 232 -6.61 0.72 8.01
CA ALA A 232 -6.28 -0.33 8.97
C ALA A 232 -7.46 -0.65 9.89
N ILE A 233 -8.14 0.36 10.44
CA ILE A 233 -9.33 0.17 11.28
C ILE A 233 -10.44 -0.54 10.49
N LEU A 234 -10.74 -0.05 9.28
CA LEU A 234 -11.81 -0.59 8.45
C LEU A 234 -11.47 -2.00 7.92
N GLY A 235 -10.21 -2.24 7.57
CA GLY A 235 -9.72 -3.52 7.06
C GLY A 235 -9.57 -4.62 8.11
N ARG A 236 -9.84 -4.35 9.39
CA ARG A 236 -9.83 -5.36 10.46
C ARG A 236 -10.89 -6.45 10.25
N PHE A 237 -11.94 -6.15 9.50
CA PHE A 237 -13.06 -7.06 9.21
C PHE A 237 -12.89 -7.81 7.88
N HIS A 238 -11.65 -8.00 7.42
CA HIS A 238 -11.41 -8.71 6.16
C HIS A 238 -11.90 -10.16 6.23
N ILE A 239 -12.39 -10.67 5.11
CA ILE A 239 -12.97 -12.02 5.04
C ILE A 239 -11.90 -13.09 4.80
N PHE A 240 -10.89 -12.80 3.97
CA PHE A 240 -9.92 -13.79 3.53
C PHE A 240 -8.50 -13.52 4.06
N GLU A 241 -7.88 -14.55 4.63
CA GLU A 241 -6.46 -14.57 5.02
C GLU A 241 -5.67 -15.53 4.11
N SER A 242 -5.09 -15.01 3.03
CA SER A 242 -4.37 -15.85 2.05
C SER A 242 -2.92 -16.20 2.44
N LEU A 243 -2.33 -15.44 3.37
CA LEU A 243 -0.90 -15.58 3.71
C LEU A 243 -0.61 -16.86 4.49
N LYS A 244 0.10 -17.79 3.84
CA LYS A 244 0.43 -19.10 4.42
C LYS A 244 1.53 -19.01 5.47
N ARG A 245 1.42 -19.86 6.49
CA ARG A 245 2.41 -20.07 7.56
C ARG A 245 2.58 -21.56 7.84
N ARG A 246 3.76 -21.94 8.33
CA ARG A 246 4.03 -23.31 8.81
C ARG A 246 3.90 -23.33 10.32
N SER A 247 3.70 -24.51 10.91
CA SER A 247 3.63 -24.67 12.36
C SER A 247 4.93 -24.26 13.08
N GLN A 248 6.09 -24.34 12.40
CA GLN A 248 7.38 -23.94 12.96
C GLN A 248 7.65 -22.43 12.88
N CYS A 249 6.75 -21.64 12.28
CA CYS A 249 6.90 -20.19 12.19
C CYS A 249 6.65 -19.54 13.55
N GLY A 250 7.59 -18.74 14.04
CA GLY A 250 7.57 -18.12 15.38
C GLY A 250 8.21 -18.95 16.48
N SER A 251 8.41 -20.25 16.25
CA SER A 251 9.25 -21.11 17.08
C SER A 251 9.55 -22.43 16.34
N PRO A 252 10.80 -22.72 15.95
CA PRO A 252 12.04 -21.94 16.13
C PRO A 252 12.34 -20.96 14.97
N CYS A 253 11.48 -20.82 13.96
CA CYS A 253 11.78 -20.02 12.77
C CYS A 253 11.33 -18.55 12.88
N HIS A 254 12.28 -17.62 12.79
CA HIS A 254 12.05 -16.16 12.83
C HIS A 254 12.41 -15.42 11.52
N VAL A 255 12.61 -16.15 10.42
CA VAL A 255 13.09 -15.54 9.15
C VAL A 255 12.10 -14.50 8.62
N CYS A 256 10.82 -14.85 8.53
CA CYS A 256 9.80 -13.93 8.00
C CYS A 256 9.62 -12.69 8.89
N GLU A 257 9.77 -12.84 10.22
CA GLU A 257 9.68 -11.74 11.18
C GLU A 257 10.73 -10.67 10.90
N VAL A 258 11.99 -11.10 10.74
CA VAL A 258 13.11 -10.21 10.42
C VAL A 258 13.01 -9.65 9.00
N SER A 259 12.49 -10.43 8.05
CA SER A 259 12.33 -10.00 6.66
C SER A 259 11.23 -8.95 6.45
N CYS A 260 10.25 -8.86 7.36
CA CYS A 260 9.06 -8.03 7.18
C CYS A 260 9.43 -6.54 7.35
N PRO A 261 9.33 -5.70 6.30
CA PRO A 261 9.84 -4.33 6.36
C PRO A 261 9.09 -3.44 7.35
N VAL A 262 7.81 -3.73 7.59
CA VAL A 262 6.98 -3.02 8.58
C VAL A 262 6.87 -3.73 9.92
N GLN A 263 7.52 -4.88 10.08
CA GLN A 263 7.43 -5.74 11.28
C GLN A 263 5.99 -6.12 11.68
N ALA A 264 5.13 -6.39 10.69
CA ALA A 264 3.74 -6.82 10.95
C ALA A 264 3.62 -8.29 11.43
N ILE A 265 4.75 -9.01 11.52
CA ILE A 265 4.78 -10.40 12.00
C ILE A 265 5.30 -10.37 13.44
N GLU A 266 4.49 -10.86 14.38
CA GLU A 266 4.86 -10.96 15.79
C GLU A 266 5.96 -12.01 16.01
N PRO A 267 6.73 -11.93 17.12
CA PRO A 267 7.72 -12.95 17.48
C PRO A 267 7.15 -14.36 17.60
N ARG A 268 5.86 -14.47 17.97
CA ARG A 268 5.14 -15.75 18.02
C ARG A 268 4.74 -16.29 16.65
N GLY A 269 5.03 -15.55 15.58
CA GLY A 269 4.81 -15.98 14.20
C GLY A 269 3.45 -15.62 13.61
N ARG A 270 2.56 -14.96 14.37
CA ARG A 270 1.27 -14.46 13.90
C ARG A 270 1.46 -13.22 13.02
N ILE A 271 0.67 -13.10 11.96
CA ILE A 271 0.65 -11.90 11.12
C ILE A 271 -0.46 -10.97 11.63
N ASN A 272 -0.11 -9.74 11.97
CA ASN A 272 -1.06 -8.68 12.23
C ASN A 272 -1.51 -8.07 10.89
N MET A 273 -2.67 -8.52 10.38
CA MET A 273 -3.20 -8.07 9.09
C MET A 273 -3.57 -6.59 9.06
N THR A 274 -3.91 -6.01 10.21
CA THR A 274 -4.16 -4.58 10.36
C THR A 274 -2.91 -3.76 10.02
N GLU A 275 -1.71 -4.29 10.31
CA GLU A 275 -0.43 -3.65 10.01
C GLU A 275 0.23 -4.17 8.73
N CYS A 276 -0.11 -5.36 8.28
CA CYS A 276 0.37 -5.92 7.02
C CYS A 276 -0.10 -5.09 5.82
N PHE A 277 0.84 -4.78 4.92
CA PHE A 277 0.52 -4.18 3.62
C PHE A 277 0.63 -5.16 2.46
N GLN A 278 0.68 -6.47 2.76
CA GLN A 278 0.70 -7.57 1.78
C GLN A 278 1.75 -7.40 0.68
N CYS A 279 3.01 -7.15 1.09
CA CYS A 279 4.13 -7.11 0.14
C CYS A 279 4.48 -8.47 -0.47
N LEU A 280 4.01 -9.55 0.16
CA LEU A 280 4.26 -10.95 -0.17
C LEU A 280 5.73 -11.41 -0.04
N ASP A 281 6.65 -10.59 0.48
CA ASP A 281 8.04 -11.00 0.73
C ASP A 281 8.13 -12.19 1.70
N CYS A 282 7.26 -12.22 2.71
CA CYS A 282 7.19 -13.35 3.64
C CYS A 282 6.71 -14.65 2.97
N GLN A 283 5.90 -14.56 1.90
CA GLN A 283 5.48 -15.70 1.10
C GLN A 283 6.60 -16.16 0.17
N VAL A 284 7.42 -15.24 -0.35
CA VAL A 284 8.64 -15.60 -1.09
C VAL A 284 9.58 -16.40 -0.18
N ASP A 285 9.82 -15.92 1.03
CA ASP A 285 10.66 -16.63 2.00
C ASP A 285 10.03 -17.95 2.49
N TYR A 286 8.69 -18.08 2.47
CA TYR A 286 7.98 -19.33 2.81
C TYR A 286 8.25 -20.47 1.82
N TYR A 287 8.40 -20.16 0.53
CA TYR A 287 8.69 -21.14 -0.53
C TYR A 287 10.19 -21.30 -0.83
N ASP A 288 11.06 -20.47 -0.26
CA ASP A 288 12.51 -20.51 -0.50
C ASP A 288 13.18 -21.64 0.31
N ASP A 289 13.65 -22.68 -0.38
CA ASP A 289 14.31 -23.85 0.19
C ASP A 289 15.72 -23.57 0.72
N LYS A 290 16.28 -22.38 0.47
CA LYS A 290 17.59 -21.93 0.96
C LYS A 290 17.49 -20.99 2.14
N ARG A 291 16.31 -20.39 2.39
CA ARG A 291 16.09 -19.45 3.51
C ARG A 291 15.17 -20.01 4.58
N CYS A 292 14.16 -20.79 4.23
CA CYS A 292 13.19 -21.32 5.18
C CYS A 292 13.80 -22.52 5.96
N PRO A 293 14.05 -22.42 7.28
CA PRO A 293 14.70 -23.49 8.05
C PRO A 293 14.01 -24.86 7.97
N PRO A 294 12.68 -24.97 8.01
CA PRO A 294 11.99 -26.24 7.78
C PRO A 294 12.30 -26.88 6.42
N LEU A 295 12.35 -26.08 5.35
CA LEU A 295 12.67 -26.57 4.00
C LEU A 295 14.16 -26.90 3.85
N ILE A 296 15.04 -26.13 4.50
CA ILE A 296 16.48 -26.45 4.53
C ILE A 296 16.70 -27.79 5.24
N ALA A 297 16.00 -28.03 6.36
CA ALA A 297 16.08 -29.30 7.09
C ALA A 297 15.57 -30.47 6.25
N GLU A 298 14.46 -30.29 5.55
CA GLU A 298 13.91 -31.28 4.61
C GLU A 298 14.84 -31.56 3.43
N ARG A 299 15.37 -30.52 2.78
CA ARG A 299 16.33 -30.67 1.67
C ARG A 299 17.59 -31.41 2.13
N LYS A 300 18.20 -30.99 3.25
CA LYS A 300 19.37 -31.66 3.82
C LYS A 300 19.11 -33.11 4.20
N ARG A 301 17.91 -33.43 4.70
CA ARG A 301 17.50 -34.82 4.99
C ARG A 301 17.41 -35.63 3.70
N ASN A 302 16.80 -35.10 2.65
CA ASN A 302 16.68 -35.77 1.36
C ASN A 302 18.05 -35.96 0.69
N GLU A 303 18.92 -34.95 0.73
CA GLU A 303 20.31 -35.03 0.25
C GLU A 303 21.12 -36.11 0.98
N ARG A 304 20.87 -36.36 2.27
CA ARG A 304 21.53 -37.44 3.05
C ARG A 304 20.99 -38.83 2.71
N LEU A 305 19.74 -38.94 2.25
CA LEU A 305 19.11 -40.22 1.89
C LEU A 305 19.48 -40.68 0.47
N MET A 306 19.76 -39.76 -0.45
CA MET A 306 20.16 -40.07 -1.84
C MET A 306 21.49 -40.83 -2.02
N PRO A 307 22.57 -40.60 -1.24
CA PRO A 307 23.80 -41.39 -1.39
C PRO A 307 23.66 -42.88 -0.98
N ALA A 308 22.55 -43.30 -0.39
CA ALA A 308 22.30 -44.70 -0.02
C ALA A 308 21.66 -45.53 -1.16
N ILE A 309 21.18 -44.91 -2.24
CA ILE A 309 20.44 -45.60 -3.33
C ILE A 309 21.31 -45.83 -4.57
N SER A 310 22.49 -45.20 -4.66
CA SER A 310 23.37 -45.26 -5.83
C SER A 310 24.57 -46.22 -5.68
N GLN A 311 24.46 -47.29 -4.90
CA GLN A 311 25.40 -48.42 -5.00
C GLN A 311 24.76 -49.49 -5.90
N PRO A 312 25.16 -49.61 -7.18
CA PRO A 312 24.85 -50.80 -7.96
C PRO A 312 25.65 -51.97 -7.36
N GLN A 313 24.94 -53.04 -6.98
CA GLN A 313 25.55 -54.37 -6.84
C GLN A 313 25.97 -54.91 -8.20
#